data_AF-A0AAJ6E7I7-F1
#
_entry.id   AF-A0AAJ6E7I7-F1
#
_cell.length_a   1.000
_cell.length_b   1.000
_cell.length_c   1.000
_cell.angle_alpha   90.00
_cell.angle_beta   90.00
_cell.angle_gamma   90.00
#
_symmetry.space_group_name_H-M   'P 1'
#
loop_
_entity.id
_entity.type
_entity.pdbx_description
1 polymer ?
#
loop_
_entity_poly.entity_id
_entity_poly.type
_entity_poly.pdbx_seq_one_letter_code
_entity_poly.pdbx_strand_id
1 'polypeptide(L)'
;MKFDSQFTRRGFAATVATGIASIGLLAATAQSAEAYQGNMERALASLHQALQSLQEATANKGGHRARAVELVRQAIEETQAGVAFADEHGGGGR
;
A
#
# COMPACT_ATOMS: atom_id res chain seq x y z
N MET A 1 -31.48 -33.48 26.58
CA MET A 1 -30.17 -32.98 26.11
C MET A 1 -29.97 -33.45 24.68
N LYS A 2 -30.25 -32.57 23.71
CA LYS A 2 -29.93 -32.72 22.29
C LYS A 2 -29.50 -31.33 21.83
N PHE A 3 -28.28 -31.23 21.31
CA PHE A 3 -27.75 -30.02 20.67
C PHE A 3 -28.19 -30.06 19.22
N ASP A 4 -28.87 -29.02 18.76
CA ASP A 4 -29.04 -28.74 17.33
C ASP A 4 -28.53 -27.33 17.05
N SER A 5 -27.36 -27.31 16.42
CA SER A 5 -26.75 -26.15 15.76
C SER A 5 -27.57 -25.78 14.52
N GLN A 6 -27.86 -24.50 14.32
CA GLN A 6 -27.51 -23.83 13.06
C GLN A 6 -27.60 -22.31 13.25
N PHE A 7 -26.44 -21.65 13.25
CA PHE A 7 -26.31 -20.22 13.08
C PHE A 7 -27.04 -19.77 11.81
N THR A 8 -27.90 -18.76 11.96
CA THR A 8 -28.73 -18.13 10.93
C THR A 8 -27.89 -17.56 9.79
N ARG A 9 -27.56 -18.42 8.82
CA ARG A 9 -27.04 -18.05 7.50
C ARG A 9 -28.21 -17.78 6.57
N ARG A 10 -28.83 -16.60 6.67
CA ARG A 10 -29.78 -16.11 5.64
C ARG A 10 -30.14 -14.65 5.91
N GLY A 11 -29.34 -13.77 5.34
CA GLY A 11 -29.58 -12.32 5.32
C GLY A 11 -28.91 -11.66 4.11
N PHE A 12 -28.86 -12.35 2.97
CA PHE A 12 -28.50 -11.77 1.68
C PHE A 12 -29.67 -12.01 0.74
N ALA A 13 -30.68 -11.16 0.85
CA ALA A 13 -31.77 -11.10 -0.11
C ALA A 13 -31.42 -10.04 -1.16
N ALA A 14 -30.90 -10.52 -2.28
CA ALA A 14 -30.84 -9.79 -3.52
C ALA A 14 -32.25 -9.68 -4.12
N THR A 15 -32.70 -8.46 -4.40
CA THR A 15 -33.86 -8.21 -5.27
C THR A 15 -33.39 -7.36 -6.45
N VAL A 16 -33.17 -8.03 -7.58
CA VAL A 16 -32.87 -7.47 -8.89
C VAL A 16 -34.21 -7.13 -9.55
N ALA A 17 -34.46 -5.85 -9.83
CA ALA A 17 -35.54 -5.42 -10.71
C ALA A 17 -35.01 -5.27 -12.14
N THR A 18 -35.65 -5.97 -13.06
CA THR A 18 -35.26 -6.21 -14.45
C THR A 18 -35.37 -4.96 -15.32
N GLY A 19 -34.27 -4.54 -15.93
CA GLY A 19 -34.21 -3.56 -17.03
C GLY A 19 -32.99 -3.85 -17.90
N ILE A 20 -33.19 -4.06 -19.21
CA ILE A 20 -32.22 -4.67 -20.12
C ILE A 20 -31.13 -3.66 -20.54
N ALA A 21 -29.87 -3.89 -20.13
CA ALA A 21 -28.67 -3.61 -20.91
C ALA A 21 -27.46 -4.29 -20.23
N SER A 22 -26.90 -5.28 -20.91
CA SER A 22 -25.66 -5.97 -20.59
C SER A 22 -24.50 -5.00 -20.37
N ILE A 23 -23.86 -5.05 -19.19
CA ILE A 23 -22.40 -5.03 -18.97
C ILE A 23 -22.21 -5.59 -17.56
N GLY A 24 -21.53 -6.72 -17.45
CA GLY A 24 -21.18 -7.32 -16.17
C GLY A 24 -20.23 -6.38 -15.42
N LEU A 25 -20.72 -5.72 -14.37
CA LEU A 25 -19.85 -5.03 -13.44
C LEU A 25 -19.38 -6.03 -12.39
N LEU A 26 -18.44 -6.89 -12.80
CA LEU A 26 -17.48 -7.49 -11.90
C LEU A 26 -16.62 -6.34 -11.36
N ALA A 27 -17.13 -5.62 -10.35
CA ALA A 27 -16.31 -4.76 -9.52
C ALA A 27 -15.44 -5.67 -8.65
N ALA A 28 -14.42 -6.27 -9.27
CA ALA A 28 -13.34 -6.94 -8.57
C ALA A 28 -12.71 -5.89 -7.66
N THR A 29 -12.84 -6.11 -6.35
CA THR A 29 -12.24 -5.28 -5.32
C THR A 29 -10.72 -5.44 -5.39
N ALA A 30 -10.07 -4.65 -6.24
CA ALA A 30 -8.61 -4.48 -6.27
C ALA A 30 -8.08 -3.68 -5.06
N GLN A 31 -8.78 -3.73 -3.92
CA GLN A 31 -8.45 -3.00 -2.70
C GLN A 31 -7.40 -3.75 -1.86
N SER A 32 -7.08 -5.01 -2.17
CA SER A 32 -6.29 -5.88 -1.30
C SER A 32 -4.77 -5.69 -1.40
N ALA A 33 -4.24 -5.07 -2.46
CA ALA A 33 -2.79 -4.90 -2.62
C ALA A 33 -2.24 -3.64 -1.92
N GLU A 34 -2.95 -2.50 -2.01
CA GLU A 34 -2.60 -1.26 -1.27
C GLU A 34 -2.88 -1.40 0.23
N ALA A 35 -3.91 -2.16 0.63
CA ALA A 35 -4.33 -2.27 2.03
C ALA A 35 -3.35 -3.02 2.95
N TYR A 36 -2.35 -3.72 2.40
CA TYR A 36 -1.39 -4.52 3.17
C TYR A 36 0.03 -3.92 3.22
N GLN A 37 0.29 -2.83 2.49
CA GLN A 37 1.60 -2.19 2.50
C GLN A 37 1.71 -1.24 3.70
N GLY A 38 2.68 -1.46 4.59
CA GLY A 38 2.93 -0.56 5.69
C GLY A 38 3.34 0.85 5.22
N ASN A 39 3.22 1.85 6.09
CA ASN A 39 3.55 3.24 5.76
C ASN A 39 5.02 3.41 5.37
N MET A 40 5.92 2.59 5.92
CA MET A 40 7.36 2.64 5.64
C MET A 40 7.66 2.14 4.22
N GLU A 41 6.99 1.08 3.78
CA GLU A 41 7.13 0.52 2.45
C GLU A 41 6.55 1.48 1.40
N ARG A 42 5.45 2.16 1.72
CA ARG A 42 4.90 3.25 0.88
C ARG A 42 5.87 4.44 0.79
N ALA A 43 6.54 4.76 1.89
CA ALA A 43 7.57 5.78 1.93
C ALA A 43 8.76 5.39 1.04
N LEU A 44 9.21 4.13 1.07
CA LEU A 44 10.26 3.63 0.17
C LEU A 44 9.91 3.82 -1.30
N ALA A 45 8.69 3.44 -1.71
CA ALA A 45 8.24 3.64 -3.08
C ALA A 45 8.31 5.12 -3.49
N SER A 46 7.84 6.02 -2.61
CA SER A 46 7.87 7.47 -2.84
C SER A 46 9.30 8.02 -2.91
N LEU A 47 10.20 7.54 -2.05
CA LEU A 47 11.61 7.95 -2.04
C LEU A 47 12.34 7.50 -3.32
N HIS A 48 12.06 6.29 -3.82
CA HIS A 48 12.62 5.82 -5.09
C HIS A 48 12.13 6.66 -6.28
N GLN A 49 10.84 7.03 -6.31
CA GLN A 49 10.30 7.95 -7.33
C GLN A 49 10.95 9.34 -7.25
N ALA A 50 11.15 9.87 -6.04
CA ALA A 50 11.85 11.13 -5.83
C ALA A 50 13.31 11.05 -6.31
N LEU A 51 14.01 9.95 -6.01
CA LEU A 51 15.38 9.72 -6.47
C LEU A 51 15.47 9.71 -7.99
N GLN A 52 14.57 9.00 -8.66
CA GLN A 52 14.50 8.99 -10.13
C GLN A 52 14.29 10.41 -10.68
N SER A 53 13.32 11.14 -10.14
CA SER A 53 13.02 12.52 -10.56
C SER A 53 14.24 13.45 -10.40
N LEU A 54 15.01 13.29 -9.33
CA LEU A 54 16.24 14.07 -9.09
C LEU A 54 17.41 13.66 -10.00
N GLN A 55 17.46 12.41 -10.44
CA GLN A 55 18.47 11.93 -11.40
C GLN A 55 18.17 12.43 -12.81
N GLU A 56 16.90 12.50 -13.20
CA GLU A 56 16.44 13.03 -14.49
C GLU A 56 16.59 14.57 -14.58
N ALA A 57 16.61 15.26 -13.43
CA ALA A 57 16.80 16.70 -13.39
C ALA A 57 18.17 17.11 -13.97
N THR A 58 18.16 17.80 -15.12
CA THR A 58 19.36 18.16 -15.88
C THR A 58 20.25 19.21 -15.22
N ALA A 59 19.66 20.15 -14.46
CA ALA A 59 20.40 21.23 -13.83
C ALA A 59 20.67 20.93 -12.35
N ASN A 60 21.93 21.03 -11.91
CA ASN A 60 22.30 20.83 -10.50
C ASN A 60 21.85 21.99 -9.56
N LYS A 61 21.16 23.03 -10.08
CA LYS A 61 20.60 24.21 -9.36
C LYS A 61 21.46 24.62 -8.13
N GLY A 62 22.69 25.06 -8.36
CA GLY A 62 23.60 25.50 -7.27
C GLY A 62 24.13 24.39 -6.35
N GLY A 63 24.05 23.12 -6.76
CA GLY A 63 24.46 21.95 -5.96
C GLY A 63 23.30 21.27 -5.23
N HIS A 64 22.11 21.89 -5.20
CA HIS A 64 20.97 21.38 -4.44
C HIS A 64 20.46 20.02 -4.92
N ARG A 65 20.50 19.76 -6.24
CA ARG A 65 20.06 18.46 -6.79
C ARG A 65 20.95 17.32 -6.28
N ALA A 66 22.27 17.49 -6.35
CA ALA A 66 23.22 16.49 -5.84
C ALA A 66 23.02 16.25 -4.34
N ARG A 67 22.90 17.33 -3.55
CA ARG A 67 22.61 17.23 -2.11
C ARG A 67 21.27 16.54 -1.83
N ALA A 68 20.24 16.82 -2.61
CA ALA A 68 18.94 16.16 -2.47
C ALA A 68 19.04 14.65 -2.78
N VAL A 69 19.82 14.25 -3.79
CA VAL A 69 20.06 12.82 -4.10
C VAL A 69 20.72 12.11 -2.91
N GLU A 70 21.72 12.73 -2.27
CA GLU A 70 22.38 12.18 -1.10
C GLU A 70 21.41 11.99 0.08
N LEU A 71 20.61 13.01 0.37
CA LEU A 71 19.61 12.97 1.45
C LEU A 71 18.54 11.91 1.19
N VAL A 72 18.05 11.78 -0.05
CA VAL A 72 17.05 10.77 -0.41
C VAL A 72 17.63 9.36 -0.28
N ARG A 73 18.90 9.14 -0.64
CA ARG A 73 19.57 7.84 -0.43
C ARG A 73 19.67 7.47 1.03
N GLN A 74 20.08 8.40 1.89
CA GLN A 74 20.14 8.18 3.34
C GLN A 74 18.74 7.86 3.90
N ALA A 75 17.70 8.58 3.46
CA ALA A 75 16.33 8.30 3.88
C ALA A 75 15.85 6.90 3.44
N ILE A 76 16.25 6.43 2.24
CA ILE A 76 15.96 5.06 1.78
C ILE A 76 16.61 4.04 2.71
N GLU A 77 17.89 4.21 3.04
CA GLU A 77 18.64 3.31 3.93
C GLU A 77 17.98 3.20 5.31
N GLU A 78 17.66 4.32 5.94
CA GLU A 78 16.99 4.35 7.25
C GLU A 78 15.59 3.75 7.21
N THR A 79 14.83 3.99 6.13
CA THR A 79 13.49 3.43 5.99
C THR A 79 13.55 1.90 5.80
N GLN A 80 14.52 1.39 5.02
CA GLN A 80 14.76 -0.05 4.89
C GLN A 80 15.15 -0.68 6.23
N ALA A 81 16.02 0.00 7.01
CA ALA A 81 16.39 -0.46 8.34
C ALA A 81 15.17 -0.52 9.27
N GLY A 82 14.27 0.46 9.21
CA GLY A 82 13.03 0.45 9.99
C GLY A 82 12.07 -0.68 9.61
N VAL A 83 11.95 -0.99 8.31
CA VAL A 83 11.18 -2.16 7.83
C VAL A 83 11.79 -3.45 8.36
N ALA A 84 13.11 -3.64 8.17
CA ALA A 84 13.81 -4.83 8.65
C ALA A 84 13.72 -5.01 10.18
N PHE A 85 13.81 -3.91 10.92
CA PHE A 85 13.62 -3.93 12.37
C PHE A 85 12.22 -4.39 12.75
N ALA A 86 11.18 -3.87 12.07
CA ALA A 86 9.80 -4.27 12.32
C ALA A 86 9.57 -5.76 12.00
N ASP A 87 10.16 -6.27 10.91
CA ASP A 87 10.10 -7.68 10.53
C ASP A 87 10.76 -8.60 11.58
N GLU A 88 11.86 -8.15 12.19
CA GLU A 88 12.57 -8.91 13.23
C GLU A 88 11.89 -8.81 14.61
N HIS A 89 11.30 -7.65 14.94
CA HIS A 89 10.84 -7.33 16.31
C HIS A 89 9.31 -7.22 16.46
N GLY A 90 8.53 -7.48 15.41
CA GLY A 90 7.06 -7.48 15.47
C GLY A 90 6.40 -6.08 15.44
N GLY A 91 7.06 -5.09 14.84
CA GLY A 91 6.49 -3.76 14.54
C GLY A 91 6.22 -2.82 15.73
N GLY A 92 6.44 -3.25 16.97
CA GLY A 92 6.23 -2.45 18.18
C GLY A 92 7.52 -1.85 18.71
N GLY A 93 7.80 -0.59 18.38
CA GLY A 93 8.77 0.22 19.12
C GLY A 93 8.41 0.22 20.60
N ARG A 94 9.37 -0.14 21.46
CA ARG A 94 9.22 -0.16 22.92
C ARG A 94 9.00 1.24 23.49
#